data_AF-A0A2M7CLP9-F1
#
_entry.id   AF-A0A2M7CLP9-F1
#
_cell.length_a   1.000
_cell.length_b   1.000
_cell.length_c   1.000
_cell.angle_alpha   90.00
_cell.angle_beta   90.00
_cell.angle_gamma   90.00
#
_symmetry.space_group_name_H-M   'P 1'
#
loop_
_entity.id
_entity.type
_entity.pdbx_description
1 polymer ?
#
loop_
_entity_poly.entity_id
_entity_poly.type
_entity_poly.pdbx_seq_one_letter_code
_entity_poly.pdbx_strand_id
1 'polypeptide(L)'
;MVGTHNEDSRNEYYMRMVLETLLERGIVPILSTKADNIEGDDHINLEAARLAVEYDLPLWNFWPVTGNLPNRGLYTRNYLGDVFLTDEALELRRYSALQVLDAVWRAVMGNE
;
A
#
# COMPACT_ATOMS: atom_id res chain seq x y z
N MET A 1 -1.71 5.28 0.87
CA MET A 1 -2.66 4.18 1.09
C MET A 1 -3.71 4.69 2.07
N VAL A 2 -4.99 4.34 1.90
CA VAL A 2 -6.02 4.56 2.92
C VAL A 2 -6.05 3.31 3.82
N GLY A 3 -6.39 3.46 5.10
CA GLY A 3 -6.46 2.33 6.04
C GLY A 3 -5.18 2.08 6.84
N THR A 4 -4.38 3.11 7.10
CA THR A 4 -3.11 3.01 7.84
C THR A 4 -3.15 3.52 9.29
N HIS A 5 -4.31 3.99 9.77
CA HIS A 5 -4.42 4.72 11.05
C HIS A 5 -5.42 4.10 12.04
N ASN A 6 -6.23 3.14 11.61
CA ASN A 6 -7.14 2.41 12.48
C ASN A 6 -6.62 0.97 12.52
N GLU A 7 -6.23 0.49 13.69
CA GLU A 7 -5.63 -0.85 13.89
C GLU A 7 -6.64 -1.88 14.41
N ASP A 8 -7.90 -1.46 14.59
CA ASP A 8 -9.00 -2.34 15.02
C ASP A 8 -9.64 -3.06 13.82
N SER A 9 -10.45 -4.08 14.09
CA SER A 9 -11.28 -4.81 13.10
C SER A 9 -12.18 -3.91 12.23
N ARG A 10 -12.40 -2.66 12.64
CA ARG A 10 -13.09 -1.65 11.84
C ARG A 10 -12.34 -1.30 10.55
N ASN A 11 -11.01 -1.35 10.55
CA ASN A 11 -10.22 -1.00 9.37
C ASN A 11 -10.48 -1.96 8.21
N GLU A 12 -10.42 -3.27 8.46
CA GLU A 12 -10.74 -4.30 7.48
C GLU A 12 -12.17 -4.15 6.95
N TYR A 13 -13.13 -3.92 7.83
CA TYR A 13 -14.52 -3.67 7.44
C TYR A 13 -14.66 -2.49 6.47
N TYR A 14 -14.01 -1.35 6.78
CA TYR A 14 -14.04 -0.18 5.90
C TYR A 14 -13.26 -0.42 4.59
N MET A 15 -12.15 -1.14 4.64
CA MET A 15 -11.38 -1.50 3.46
C MET A 15 -12.20 -2.37 2.51
N ARG A 16 -12.89 -3.40 3.02
CA ARG A 16 -13.80 -4.25 2.23
C ARG A 16 -14.91 -3.42 1.59
N MET A 17 -15.56 -2.54 2.35
CA MET A 17 -16.58 -1.66 1.78
C MET A 17 -16.03 -0.79 0.64
N VAL A 18 -14.82 -0.24 0.77
CA VAL A 18 -14.18 0.52 -0.32
C VAL A 18 -13.92 -0.37 -1.53
N LEU A 19 -13.37 -1.57 -1.33
CA LEU A 19 -13.08 -2.51 -2.42
C LEU A 19 -14.35 -2.91 -3.18
N GLU A 20 -15.39 -3.35 -2.47
CA GLU A 20 -16.69 -3.71 -3.04
C GLU A 20 -17.30 -2.54 -3.82
N THR A 21 -17.29 -1.35 -3.22
CA THR A 21 -17.79 -0.11 -3.82
C THR A 21 -17.06 0.27 -5.12
N LEU A 22 -15.77 -0.04 -5.24
CA LEU A 22 -14.98 0.20 -6.46
C LEU A 22 -15.27 -0.87 -7.52
N LEU A 23 -15.28 -2.14 -7.10
CA LEU A 23 -15.52 -3.29 -7.98
C LEU A 23 -16.92 -3.27 -8.60
N GLU A 24 -17.95 -2.89 -7.83
CA GLU A 24 -19.33 -2.69 -8.33
C GLU A 24 -19.41 -1.63 -9.44
N ARG A 25 -18.45 -0.70 -9.49
CA ARG A 25 -18.35 0.33 -10.53
C ARG A 25 -17.40 -0.05 -11.68
N GLY A 26 -16.90 -1.28 -11.70
CA GLY A 26 -15.95 -1.77 -12.70
C GLY A 26 -14.55 -1.15 -12.56
N ILE A 27 -14.19 -0.66 -11.37
CA ILE A 27 -12.87 -0.11 -11.09
C ILE A 27 -12.01 -1.20 -10.44
N VAL A 28 -10.82 -1.45 -10.98
CA VAL A 28 -9.83 -2.37 -10.39
C VAL A 28 -8.88 -1.57 -9.50
N PRO A 29 -9.00 -1.65 -8.15
CA PRO A 29 -8.06 -1.00 -7.24
C PRO A 29 -6.69 -1.71 -7.22
N ILE A 30 -5.65 -0.94 -6.94
CA ILE A 30 -4.31 -1.46 -6.63
C ILE A 30 -4.07 -1.25 -5.14
N LEU A 31 -3.89 -2.34 -4.40
CA LEU A 31 -3.54 -2.29 -2.99
C LEU A 31 -2.04 -2.03 -2.83
N SER A 32 -1.63 -1.47 -1.69
CA SER A 32 -0.22 -1.18 -1.41
C SER A 32 0.09 -1.52 0.03
N THR A 33 1.30 -1.98 0.30
CA THR A 33 1.85 -1.99 1.67
C THR A 33 2.35 -0.60 2.05
N LYS A 34 2.52 -0.32 3.35
CA LYS A 34 3.14 0.89 3.90
C LYS A 34 4.60 0.64 4.28
N ALA A 35 5.39 1.71 4.38
CA ALA A 35 6.83 1.64 4.67
C ALA A 35 7.15 1.54 6.17
N ASP A 36 6.33 2.19 6.99
CA ASP A 36 6.40 2.13 8.45
C ASP A 36 5.79 0.84 9.00
N ASN A 37 6.01 0.59 10.29
CA ASN A 37 5.39 -0.49 11.07
C ASN A 37 5.03 0.06 12.47
N ILE A 38 4.20 1.11 12.51
CA ILE A 38 3.78 1.74 13.78
C ILE A 38 3.00 0.80 14.70
N GLU A 39 2.30 -0.17 14.11
CA GLU A 39 1.59 -1.26 14.78
C GLU A 39 2.53 -2.26 15.47
N GLY A 40 3.79 -2.35 15.01
CA GLY A 40 4.83 -3.19 15.60
C GLY A 40 4.82 -4.67 15.19
N ASP A 41 3.82 -5.14 14.45
CA ASP A 41 3.65 -6.54 14.03
C ASP A 41 3.32 -6.72 12.53
N ASP A 42 3.42 -5.65 11.73
CA ASP A 42 3.14 -5.61 10.29
C ASP A 42 1.69 -6.03 9.92
N HIS A 43 0.74 -6.04 10.86
CA HIS A 43 -0.61 -6.56 10.59
C HIS A 43 -1.36 -5.78 9.49
N ILE A 44 -1.13 -4.48 9.34
CA ILE A 44 -1.75 -3.67 8.27
C ILE A 44 -1.25 -4.12 6.89
N ASN A 45 0.05 -4.38 6.76
CA ASN A 45 0.64 -4.89 5.53
C ASN A 45 0.13 -6.30 5.20
N LEU A 46 0.01 -7.14 6.23
CA LEU A 46 -0.53 -8.50 6.11
C LEU A 46 -2.01 -8.48 5.70
N GLU A 47 -2.82 -7.58 6.27
CA GLU A 47 -4.22 -7.38 5.93
C GLU A 47 -4.37 -6.95 4.46
N ALA A 48 -3.59 -5.96 4.02
CA ALA A 48 -3.59 -5.51 2.62
C ALA A 48 -3.23 -6.65 1.65
N ALA A 49 -2.23 -7.47 1.99
CA ALA A 49 -1.85 -8.62 1.19
C ALA A 49 -2.94 -9.71 1.16
N ARG A 50 -3.60 -9.97 2.29
CA ARG A 50 -4.72 -10.93 2.37
C ARG A 50 -5.90 -10.48 1.51
N LEU A 51 -6.30 -9.21 1.61
CA LEU A 51 -7.37 -8.64 0.80
C LEU A 51 -7.03 -8.67 -0.69
N ALA A 52 -5.76 -8.42 -1.06
CA ALA A 52 -5.32 -8.52 -2.45
C ALA A 52 -5.51 -9.95 -3.00
N VAL A 53 -5.15 -10.97 -2.22
CA VAL A 53 -5.36 -12.38 -2.61
C VAL A 53 -6.85 -12.74 -2.63
N GLU A 54 -7.61 -12.31 -1.64
CA GLU A 54 -9.04 -12.65 -1.51
C GLU A 54 -9.89 -12.10 -2.65
N TYR A 55 -9.63 -10.86 -3.06
CA TYR A 55 -10.37 -10.18 -4.13
C TYR A 55 -9.70 -10.32 -5.52
N ASP A 56 -8.59 -11.06 -5.63
CA ASP A 56 -7.79 -11.20 -6.86
C ASP A 56 -7.36 -9.85 -7.46
N LEU A 57 -6.76 -9.01 -6.61
CA LEU A 57 -6.37 -7.65 -6.93
C LEU A 57 -4.85 -7.47 -7.02
N PRO A 58 -4.36 -6.54 -7.86
CA PRO A 58 -2.95 -6.16 -7.88
C PRO A 58 -2.49 -5.62 -6.51
N LEU A 59 -1.32 -6.10 -6.06
CA LEU A 59 -0.63 -5.61 -4.87
C LEU A 59 0.71 -4.95 -5.26
N TRP A 60 0.85 -3.67 -4.95
CA TRP A 60 2.13 -3.00 -4.89
C TRP A 60 2.80 -3.24 -3.55
N ASN A 61 3.75 -4.17 -3.52
CA ASN A 61 4.60 -4.38 -2.35
C ASN A 61 5.62 -3.23 -2.22
N PHE A 62 5.19 -2.09 -1.69
CA PHE A 62 6.01 -0.89 -1.51
C PHE A 62 6.98 -0.99 -0.34
N TRP A 63 6.68 -1.79 0.68
CA TRP A 63 7.52 -1.93 1.87
C TRP A 63 9.00 -2.23 1.53
N PRO A 64 9.34 -3.19 0.66
CA PRO A 64 10.73 -3.44 0.28
C PRO A 64 11.37 -2.32 -0.56
N VAL A 65 10.58 -1.48 -1.24
CA VAL A 65 11.10 -0.40 -2.12
C VAL A 65 11.96 0.59 -1.33
N THR A 66 11.59 0.88 -0.07
CA THR A 66 12.34 1.80 0.78
C THR A 66 13.33 1.09 1.71
N GLY A 67 13.48 -0.23 1.61
CA GLY A 67 14.22 -1.04 2.58
C GLY A 67 15.71 -0.71 2.71
N ASN A 68 16.31 -0.11 1.68
CA ASN A 68 17.72 0.30 1.67
C ASN A 68 17.95 1.74 2.13
N LEU A 69 16.88 2.53 2.35
CA LEU A 69 17.00 3.90 2.82
C LEU A 69 17.25 3.95 4.32
N PRO A 70 17.98 4.95 4.83
CA PRO A 70 18.05 5.22 6.27
C PRO A 70 16.65 5.31 6.87
N ASN A 71 16.44 4.64 7.99
CA ASN A 71 15.13 4.52 8.64
C ASN A 71 13.99 4.12 7.68
N ARG A 72 14.28 3.27 6.68
CA ARG A 72 13.32 2.86 5.64
C ARG A 72 12.68 4.03 4.88
N GLY A 73 13.39 5.16 4.81
CA GLY A 73 12.88 6.35 4.15
C GLY A 73 11.85 7.11 4.97
N LEU A 74 11.84 6.95 6.29
CA LEU A 74 10.93 7.63 7.21
C LEU A 74 11.68 8.70 8.01
N TYR A 75 11.04 9.85 8.23
CA TYR A 75 11.57 10.85 9.17
C TYR A 75 10.76 10.87 10.46
N THR A 76 11.46 10.95 11.59
CA THR A 76 10.84 11.05 12.90
C THR A 76 10.24 12.43 13.10
N ARG A 77 8.92 12.47 13.33
CA ARG A 77 8.23 13.70 13.74
C ARG A 77 7.87 13.60 15.22
N ASN A 78 8.21 14.62 16.00
CA ASN A 78 7.89 14.68 17.43
C ASN A 78 6.40 14.35 17.64
N TYR A 79 6.13 13.42 18.56
CA TYR A 79 4.80 12.90 18.94
C TYR A 79 4.07 12.02 17.90
N LEU A 80 4.57 11.87 16.68
CA LEU A 80 3.94 11.07 15.63
C LEU A 80 4.80 9.87 15.19
N GLY A 81 6.08 9.83 15.57
CA GLY A 81 6.98 8.73 15.22
C GLY A 81 7.36 8.74 13.74
N ASP A 82 7.69 7.57 13.22
CA ASP A 82 8.25 7.34 11.90
C ASP A 82 7.16 6.97 10.88
N VAL A 83 6.25 7.91 10.61
CA VAL A 83 5.08 7.68 9.74
C VAL A 83 5.24 8.31 8.36
N PHE A 84 6.01 9.40 8.26
CA PHE A 84 6.10 10.18 7.04
C PHE A 84 7.36 9.87 6.25
N LEU A 85 7.20 9.76 4.93
CA LEU A 85 8.28 9.52 3.99
C LEU A 85 9.19 10.74 3.86
N THR A 86 10.50 10.51 3.77
CA THR A 86 11.48 11.50 3.31
C THR A 86 11.27 11.84 1.84
N ASP A 87 11.87 12.92 1.36
CA ASP A 87 11.81 13.30 -0.07
C ASP A 87 12.35 12.21 -0.99
N GLU A 88 13.46 11.57 -0.60
CA GLU A 88 14.06 10.43 -1.32
C GLU A 88 13.08 9.24 -1.40
N ALA A 89 12.41 8.91 -0.29
CA ALA A 89 11.42 7.84 -0.27
C ALA A 89 10.15 8.20 -1.08
N LEU A 90 9.78 9.49 -1.12
CA LEU A 90 8.70 9.98 -1.98
C LEU A 90 9.05 9.87 -3.47
N GLU A 91 10.32 10.05 -3.86
CA GLU A 91 10.79 9.81 -5.22
C GLU A 91 10.68 8.34 -5.61
N LEU A 92 11.19 7.43 -4.77
CA LEU A 92 11.05 5.99 -4.98
C LEU A 92 9.58 5.58 -5.06
N ARG A 93 8.74 6.11 -4.16
CA ARG A 93 7.30 5.87 -4.17
C ARG A 93 6.65 6.27 -5.49
N ARG A 94 6.98 7.46 -6.03
CA ARG A 94 6.45 7.93 -7.32
C ARG A 94 6.91 7.02 -8.46
N TYR A 95 8.20 6.70 -8.51
CA TYR A 95 8.76 5.88 -9.56
C TYR A 95 8.18 4.47 -9.58
N SER A 96 8.18 3.78 -8.44
CA SER A 96 7.64 2.41 -8.39
C SER A 96 6.12 2.37 -8.55
N ALA A 97 5.38 3.43 -8.17
CA ALA A 97 3.96 3.53 -8.48
C ALA A 97 3.71 3.57 -10.00
N LEU A 98 4.53 4.30 -10.76
CA LEU A 98 4.44 4.33 -12.23
C LEU A 98 4.76 2.96 -12.84
N GLN A 99 5.75 2.24 -12.29
CA GLN A 99 6.05 0.87 -12.72
C GLN A 99 4.87 -0.08 -12.49
N VAL A 100 4.18 0.05 -11.35
CA VAL A 100 2.98 -0.75 -11.06
C VAL A 100 1.84 -0.39 -12.01
N LEU A 101 1.63 0.89 -12.30
CA LEU A 101 0.61 1.31 -13.27
C LEU A 101 0.90 0.73 -14.67
N ASP A 102 2.15 0.75 -15.11
CA ASP A 102 2.57 0.14 -16.38
C ASP A 102 2.36 -1.38 -16.37
N ALA A 103 2.75 -2.07 -15.30
CA ALA A 103 2.57 -3.52 -15.17
C ALA A 103 1.09 -3.93 -15.23
N VAL A 104 0.22 -3.26 -14.46
CA VAL A 104 -1.23 -3.52 -14.47
C VAL A 104 -1.82 -3.19 -15.83
N TRP A 105 -1.41 -2.09 -16.46
CA TRP A 105 -1.88 -1.74 -17.80
C TRP A 105 -1.52 -2.80 -18.84
N ARG A 106 -0.28 -3.32 -18.83
CA ARG A 106 0.13 -4.38 -19.77
C ARG A 106 -0.61 -5.69 -19.55
N ALA A 107 -0.80 -6.09 -18.30
CA ALA A 107 -1.54 -7.30 -17.96
C ALA A 107 -3.00 -7.23 -18.46
N VAL A 108 -3.66 -6.07 -18.28
CA VAL A 108 -5.04 -5.86 -18.76
C VAL A 108 -5.11 -5.81 -20.30
N MET A 109 -4.09 -5.28 -20.97
CA MET A 109 -4.05 -5.20 -22.43
C MET A 109 -3.57 -6.48 -23.12
N GLY A 110 -3.10 -7.50 -22.38
CA GLY A 110 -2.59 -8.75 -22.93
C GLY A 110 -1.21 -8.63 -23.61
N ASN A 111 -0.39 -7.68 -23.17
CA ASN A 111 0.94 -7.38 -23.75
C ASN A 111 2.10 -7.93 -22.90
N GLU A 112 1.94 -9.13 -22.32
CA GLU A 112 3.01 -9.78 -21.53
C GLU A 112 4.13 -10.36 -22.40
#